data_AF-A0A3D2VEC8-F1
#
_entry.id   AF-A0A3D2VEC8-F1
#
_cell.length_a   1.000
_cell.length_b   1.000
_cell.length_c   1.000
_cell.angle_alpha   90.00
_cell.angle_beta   90.00
_cell.angle_gamma   90.00
#
_symmetry.space_group_name_H-M   'P 1'
#
loop_
_entity.id
_entity.type
_entity.pdbx_description
1 polymer ?
#
loop_
_entity_poly.entity_id
_entity_poly.type
_entity_poly.pdbx_seq_one_letter_code
_entity_poly.pdbx_strand_id
1 'polypeptide(L)'
;MTNQAQHQRRGLFLILPGQCFPMRFVKPWRHWDFLLSEWAPNLLDDQHHQLKLVMMIQSLRSYAKELRTAGAKVIYHSLNNECSGDFPGQLERAVLEGSFSELAYFEIEDGFCVNAIADLAKSLGLNCNVVPSPMFLCSREVFADYLKNEPRPRMASFYKMQRKDLNLLLTSDGKPLGGKWSLDAENRKPLPKTLIPPAPGFPQPGKNTREVMALVKSRFAAAPGDADLFCYPATRYQAERWLTRFIDERLASFGDYEDALTTRSDTVYHSLISPLLNLGLLTPADVIRRVMRAHHRSPVPLNSLEGFVRQVIGWREFIRGVYHHFGVEQSSANFFGHRSELTDHWYDGSTGITPLDHVIRKTQRWGWAHHIERLMVVA
;
A
#
# COMPACT_ATOMS: atom_id res chain seq x y z
N MET A 1 -24.78 43.99 23.63
CA MET A 1 -25.05 42.59 23.27
C MET A 1 -23.98 42.17 22.27
N THR A 2 -23.01 41.42 22.77
CA THR A 2 -21.81 40.97 22.06
C THR A 2 -22.23 40.01 20.94
N ASN A 3 -21.88 40.38 19.72
CA ASN A 3 -22.07 39.59 18.52
C ASN A 3 -21.04 38.44 18.57
N GLN A 4 -21.38 37.35 19.27
CA GLN A 4 -20.66 36.09 19.13
C GLN A 4 -20.96 35.56 17.73
N ALA A 5 -20.16 35.99 16.76
CA ALA A 5 -20.01 35.26 15.53
C ALA A 5 -19.62 33.82 15.92
N GLN A 6 -20.52 32.87 15.70
CA GLN A 6 -20.15 31.48 15.51
C GLN A 6 -19.12 31.49 14.38
N HIS A 7 -17.82 31.61 14.71
CA HIS A 7 -16.77 31.32 13.77
C HIS A 7 -17.00 29.90 13.32
N GLN A 8 -17.53 29.76 12.11
CA GLN A 8 -17.71 28.49 11.45
C GLN A 8 -16.35 27.81 11.46
N ARG A 9 -16.20 26.77 12.30
CA ARG A 9 -14.91 26.10 12.49
C ARG A 9 -14.44 25.60 11.13
N ARG A 10 -13.38 26.21 10.61
CA ARG A 10 -12.78 25.79 9.35
C ARG A 10 -11.89 24.59 9.66
N GLY A 11 -12.14 23.50 8.95
CA GLY A 11 -11.36 22.29 9.07
C GLY A 11 -10.38 22.13 7.92
N LEU A 12 -9.23 21.53 8.23
CA LEU A 12 -8.20 21.13 7.30
C LEU A 12 -8.14 19.60 7.22
N PHE A 13 -8.21 19.02 6.03
CA PHE A 13 -8.07 17.58 5.83
C PHE A 13 -6.68 17.27 5.27
N LEU A 14 -5.84 16.62 6.06
CA LEU A 14 -4.51 16.17 5.65
C LEU A 14 -4.61 14.84 4.92
N ILE A 15 -4.04 14.79 3.70
CA ILE A 15 -3.84 13.55 2.95
C ILE A 15 -2.34 13.31 2.82
N LEU A 16 -1.88 12.19 3.39
CA LEU A 16 -0.49 11.77 3.29
C LEU A 16 -0.22 10.98 2.00
N PRO A 17 1.03 10.93 1.53
CA PRO A 17 1.51 9.86 0.65
C PRO A 17 1.05 8.51 1.21
N GLY A 18 0.46 7.65 0.39
CA GLY A 18 -0.16 6.40 0.89
C GLY A 18 -1.68 6.45 1.00
N GLN A 19 -2.29 7.64 1.05
CA GLN A 19 -3.72 7.82 1.34
C GLN A 19 -4.51 8.38 0.14
N CYS A 20 -4.10 8.07 -1.09
CA CYS A 20 -4.78 8.52 -2.32
C CYS A 20 -6.04 7.69 -2.58
N PHE A 21 -6.97 7.64 -1.63
CA PHE A 21 -8.17 6.79 -1.66
C PHE A 21 -9.27 7.27 -2.62
N PRO A 22 -10.17 6.42 -3.10
CA PRO A 22 -11.27 6.85 -3.97
C PRO A 22 -12.07 8.04 -3.42
N MET A 23 -12.48 8.97 -4.30
CA MET A 23 -13.18 10.21 -3.93
C MET A 23 -14.40 10.03 -3.01
N ARG A 24 -15.07 8.87 -3.07
CA ARG A 24 -16.19 8.56 -2.18
C ARG A 24 -15.84 8.62 -0.68
N PHE A 25 -14.58 8.38 -0.30
CA PHE A 25 -14.12 8.42 1.09
C PHE A 25 -13.84 9.84 1.59
N VAL A 26 -13.50 10.77 0.69
CA VAL A 26 -13.27 12.19 1.01
C VAL A 26 -14.49 13.07 0.70
N LYS A 27 -15.51 12.54 0.01
CA LYS A 27 -16.74 13.27 -0.34
C LYS A 27 -17.43 13.93 0.87
N PRO A 28 -17.55 13.27 2.06
CA PRO A 28 -18.12 13.91 3.24
C PRO A 28 -17.35 15.17 3.69
N TRP A 29 -16.06 15.23 3.37
CA TRP A 29 -15.11 16.28 3.78
C TRP A 29 -14.89 17.35 2.71
N ARG A 30 -15.67 17.35 1.62
CA ARG A 30 -15.49 18.29 0.49
C ARG A 30 -15.64 19.77 0.88
N HIS A 31 -16.30 20.04 2.00
CA HIS A 31 -16.46 21.38 2.57
C HIS A 31 -15.23 21.86 3.36
N TRP A 32 -14.23 20.99 3.55
CA TRP A 32 -12.94 21.31 4.18
C TRP A 32 -11.90 21.63 3.10
N ASP A 33 -10.85 22.36 3.49
CA ASP A 33 -9.67 22.55 2.65
C ASP A 33 -8.78 21.29 2.79
N PHE A 34 -8.13 20.87 1.72
CA PHE A 34 -7.23 19.69 1.73
C PHE A 34 -5.77 20.13 1.70
N LEU A 35 -4.95 19.54 2.57
CA LEU A 35 -3.49 19.70 2.58
C LEU A 35 -2.81 18.42 2.07
N LEU A 36 -1.93 18.57 1.10
CA LEU A 36 -1.06 17.51 0.60
C LEU A 36 0.37 18.06 0.51
N SER A 37 1.34 17.26 0.91
CA SER A 37 2.75 17.65 0.86
C SER A 37 3.65 16.52 0.42
N GLU A 38 4.53 16.82 -0.54
CA GLU A 38 5.65 15.96 -0.93
C GLU A 38 6.78 15.97 0.11
N TRP A 39 6.64 16.76 1.19
CA TRP A 39 7.58 16.84 2.31
C TRP A 39 7.14 16.02 3.53
N ALA A 40 6.02 15.30 3.42
CA ALA A 40 5.48 14.52 4.52
C ALA A 40 6.50 13.51 5.07
N PRO A 41 6.49 13.25 6.40
CA PRO A 41 7.51 12.44 7.07
C PRO A 41 7.61 11.01 6.55
N ASN A 42 6.55 10.48 5.93
CA ASN A 42 6.53 9.13 5.38
C ASN A 42 6.98 9.03 3.91
N LEU A 43 7.50 10.10 3.31
CA LEU A 43 8.03 10.13 1.94
C LEU A 43 9.54 10.41 1.88
N LEU A 44 10.03 11.34 2.70
CA LEU A 44 11.40 11.85 2.61
C LEU A 44 12.42 11.00 3.38
N ASP A 45 12.69 9.81 2.85
CA ASP A 45 13.76 8.92 3.30
C ASP A 45 14.67 8.58 2.11
N ASP A 46 15.97 8.88 2.21
CA ASP A 46 16.96 8.63 1.15
C ASP A 46 17.25 7.13 0.94
N GLN A 47 16.81 6.28 1.88
CA GLN A 47 16.87 4.83 1.75
C GLN A 47 15.75 4.26 0.87
N HIS A 48 14.75 5.08 0.48
CA HIS A 48 13.68 4.62 -0.39
C HIS A 48 14.16 4.49 -1.84
N HIS A 49 13.90 3.32 -2.44
CA HIS A 49 14.16 3.09 -3.86
C HIS A 49 13.50 4.17 -4.75
N GLN A 50 14.24 4.67 -5.74
CA GLN A 50 13.78 5.73 -6.65
C GLN A 50 12.43 5.43 -7.31
N LEU A 51 12.15 4.18 -7.69
CA LEU A 51 10.86 3.80 -8.29
C LEU A 51 9.68 3.97 -7.31
N LYS A 52 9.90 3.72 -6.01
CA LYS A 52 8.91 3.98 -4.95
C LYS A 52 8.64 5.47 -4.83
N LEU A 53 9.69 6.29 -4.82
CA LEU A 53 9.59 7.75 -4.74
C LEU A 53 8.80 8.33 -5.93
N VAL A 54 9.10 7.88 -7.16
CA VAL A 54 8.35 8.28 -8.36
C VAL A 54 6.86 7.94 -8.19
N MET A 55 6.55 6.72 -7.75
CA MET A 55 5.18 6.26 -7.58
C MET A 55 4.42 7.07 -6.52
N MET A 56 5.04 7.35 -5.37
CA MET A 56 4.45 8.11 -4.28
C MET A 56 4.16 9.56 -4.68
N ILE A 57 5.16 10.25 -5.25
CA ILE A 57 5.03 11.66 -5.67
C ILE A 57 3.99 11.78 -6.78
N GLN A 58 4.07 10.95 -7.82
CA GLN A 58 3.14 11.04 -8.94
C GLN A 58 1.71 10.69 -8.54
N SER A 59 1.52 9.72 -7.63
CA SER A 59 0.20 9.39 -7.11
C SER A 59 -0.40 10.55 -6.31
N LEU A 60 0.42 11.20 -5.46
CA LEU A 60 0.00 12.37 -4.69
C LEU A 60 -0.38 13.55 -5.59
N ARG A 61 0.45 13.86 -6.60
CA ARG A 61 0.17 14.90 -7.62
C ARG A 61 -1.12 14.61 -8.37
N SER A 62 -1.31 13.36 -8.82
CA SER A 62 -2.53 12.94 -9.51
C SER A 62 -3.75 13.09 -8.61
N TYR A 63 -3.63 12.71 -7.33
CA TYR A 63 -4.71 12.78 -6.37
C TYR A 63 -5.11 14.22 -6.03
N ALA A 64 -4.13 15.12 -5.88
CA ALA A 64 -4.40 16.55 -5.74
C ALA A 64 -5.17 17.12 -6.93
N LYS A 65 -4.88 16.65 -8.15
CA LYS A 65 -5.66 17.00 -9.35
C LYS A 65 -7.07 16.42 -9.29
N GLU A 66 -7.25 15.16 -8.89
CA GLU A 66 -8.57 14.54 -8.69
C GLU A 66 -9.44 15.37 -7.73
N LEU A 67 -8.87 15.79 -6.59
CA LEU A 67 -9.55 16.64 -5.60
C LEU A 67 -9.96 18.01 -6.19
N ARG A 68 -9.05 18.69 -6.90
CA ARG A 68 -9.34 19.98 -7.55
C ARG A 68 -10.41 19.86 -8.62
N THR A 69 -10.37 18.81 -9.45
CA THR A 69 -11.41 18.55 -10.47
C THR A 69 -12.76 18.24 -9.81
N ALA A 70 -12.76 17.62 -8.64
CA ALA A 70 -13.94 17.47 -7.81
C ALA A 70 -14.33 18.76 -7.08
N GLY A 71 -13.72 19.92 -7.37
CA GLY A 71 -14.06 21.23 -6.80
C GLY A 71 -13.67 21.41 -5.33
N ALA A 72 -12.75 20.60 -4.80
CA ALA A 72 -12.19 20.83 -3.48
C ALA A 72 -11.08 21.89 -3.53
N LYS A 73 -10.93 22.66 -2.45
CA LYS A 73 -9.79 23.56 -2.27
C LYS A 73 -8.58 22.76 -1.79
N VAL A 74 -7.46 22.88 -2.51
CA VAL A 74 -6.26 22.07 -2.27
C VAL A 74 -5.02 22.94 -2.08
N ILE A 75 -4.47 22.90 -0.87
CA ILE A 75 -3.15 23.41 -0.50
C ILE A 75 -2.14 22.30 -0.80
N TYR A 76 -1.20 22.56 -1.71
CA TYR A 76 -0.25 21.54 -2.17
C TYR A 76 1.19 22.06 -2.09
N HIS A 77 2.05 21.34 -1.39
CA HIS A 77 3.47 21.65 -1.29
C HIS A 77 4.28 20.64 -2.09
N SER A 78 4.97 21.12 -3.14
CA SER A 78 5.79 20.30 -4.02
C SER A 78 7.28 20.43 -3.70
N LEU A 79 8.04 19.36 -3.93
CA LEU A 79 9.51 19.37 -3.90
C LEU A 79 10.13 20.23 -5.00
N ASN A 80 9.36 20.65 -6.01
CA ASN A 80 9.82 21.62 -7.00
C ASN A 80 9.95 23.05 -6.44
N ASN A 81 9.40 23.32 -5.25
CA ASN A 81 9.42 24.63 -4.63
C ASN A 81 10.15 24.56 -3.28
N GLU A 82 11.46 24.82 -3.28
CA GLU A 82 12.30 24.82 -2.07
C GLU A 82 11.86 25.89 -1.05
N CYS A 83 11.25 26.99 -1.51
CA CYS A 83 10.69 28.02 -0.60
C CYS A 83 9.49 27.51 0.21
N SER A 84 9.02 26.29 -0.05
CA SER A 84 7.99 25.64 0.75
C SER A 84 8.49 25.23 2.14
N GLY A 85 9.79 25.18 2.41
CA GLY A 85 10.29 24.76 3.74
C GLY A 85 9.94 23.32 4.09
N ASP A 86 10.04 22.95 5.36
CA ASP A 86 9.74 21.61 5.86
C ASP A 86 8.24 21.37 6.10
N PHE A 87 7.86 20.12 6.36
CA PHE A 87 6.47 19.77 6.60
C PHE A 87 5.84 20.47 7.83
N PRO A 88 6.52 20.55 9.00
CA PRO A 88 6.00 21.32 10.13
C PRO A 88 5.66 22.77 9.80
N GLY A 89 6.58 23.52 9.17
CA GLY A 89 6.35 24.91 8.80
C GLY A 89 5.32 25.09 7.68
N GLN A 90 5.12 24.08 6.83
CA GLN A 90 4.02 24.06 5.86
C GLN A 90 2.66 23.95 6.54
N LEU A 91 2.50 23.01 7.48
CA LEU A 91 1.24 22.85 8.21
C LEU A 91 0.94 24.09 9.06
N GLU A 92 1.93 24.63 9.78
CA GLU A 92 1.77 25.85 10.58
C GLU A 92 1.27 27.02 9.74
N ARG A 93 1.91 27.32 8.60
CA ARG A 93 1.46 28.39 7.71
C ARG A 93 0.05 28.15 7.17
N ALA A 94 -0.26 26.93 6.74
CA ALA A 94 -1.60 26.60 6.26
C ALA A 94 -2.67 26.83 7.34
N VAL A 95 -2.37 26.46 8.59
CA VAL A 95 -3.23 26.65 9.76
C VAL A 95 -3.46 28.13 10.05
N LEU A 96 -2.40 28.94 10.08
CA LEU A 96 -2.47 30.37 10.35
C LEU A 96 -3.21 31.13 9.24
N GLU A 97 -2.82 30.94 7.98
CA GLU A 97 -3.42 31.62 6.82
C GLU A 97 -4.89 31.21 6.60
N GLY A 98 -5.22 29.94 6.88
CA GLY A 98 -6.57 29.40 6.77
C GLY A 98 -7.46 29.66 7.98
N SER A 99 -6.87 30.08 9.11
CA SER A 99 -7.52 30.14 10.42
C SER A 99 -8.23 28.82 10.77
N PHE A 100 -7.55 27.69 10.53
CA PHE A 100 -8.09 26.36 10.80
C PHE A 100 -8.03 26.07 12.31
N SER A 101 -9.07 25.41 12.83
CA SER A 101 -9.16 25.00 14.25
C SER A 101 -9.36 23.49 14.43
N GLU A 102 -9.55 22.77 13.32
CA GLU A 102 -9.73 21.32 13.28
C GLU A 102 -8.83 20.72 12.19
N LEU A 103 -8.24 19.57 12.50
CA LEU A 103 -7.43 18.80 11.57
C LEU A 103 -8.01 17.38 11.46
N ALA A 104 -8.37 16.96 10.25
CA ALA A 104 -8.82 15.60 9.99
C ALA A 104 -7.79 14.86 9.13
N TYR A 105 -7.61 13.57 9.39
CA TYR A 105 -6.76 12.69 8.57
C TYR A 105 -7.23 11.25 8.70
N PHE A 106 -6.97 10.43 7.69
CA PHE A 106 -7.20 8.99 7.80
C PHE A 106 -6.22 8.37 8.79
N GLU A 107 -6.62 7.29 9.47
CA GLU A 107 -5.73 6.48 10.30
C GLU A 107 -4.35 6.29 9.64
N ILE A 108 -3.32 6.56 10.42
CA ILE A 108 -1.92 6.44 10.00
C ILE A 108 -1.39 5.14 10.62
N GLU A 109 -0.84 4.27 9.76
CA GLU A 109 -0.30 2.99 10.21
C GLU A 109 1.12 3.10 10.72
N ASP A 110 1.92 4.00 10.14
CA ASP A 110 3.31 4.20 10.53
C ASP A 110 3.40 4.91 11.90
N GLY A 111 4.02 4.24 12.87
CA GLY A 111 4.12 4.72 14.26
C GLY A 111 4.89 6.03 14.42
N PHE A 112 5.93 6.25 13.60
CA PHE A 112 6.68 7.51 13.63
C PHE A 112 5.84 8.67 13.08
N CYS A 113 5.24 8.48 11.91
CA CYS A 113 4.41 9.45 11.24
C CYS A 113 3.19 9.85 12.06
N VAL A 114 2.48 8.89 12.68
CA VAL A 114 1.29 9.22 13.49
C VAL A 114 1.65 10.09 14.70
N ASN A 115 2.78 9.81 15.36
CA ASN A 115 3.25 10.62 16.48
C ASN A 115 3.67 12.02 16.00
N ALA A 116 4.42 12.11 14.91
CA ALA A 116 4.83 13.39 14.34
C ALA A 116 3.64 14.31 13.97
N ILE A 117 2.58 13.74 13.37
CA ILE A 117 1.36 14.50 13.05
C ILE A 117 0.61 14.90 14.32
N ALA A 118 0.48 13.99 15.29
CA ALA A 118 -0.24 14.26 16.54
C ALA A 118 0.45 15.35 17.38
N ASP A 119 1.77 15.29 17.51
CA ASP A 119 2.56 16.26 18.26
C ASP A 119 2.48 17.66 17.62
N LEU A 120 2.60 17.72 16.29
CA LEU A 120 2.48 18.96 15.55
C LEU A 120 1.08 19.58 15.62
N ALA A 121 0.03 18.76 15.53
CA ALA A 121 -1.33 19.25 15.66
C ALA A 121 -1.60 19.80 17.08
N LYS A 122 -1.06 19.12 18.10
CA LYS A 122 -1.11 19.58 19.50
C LYS A 122 -0.36 20.90 19.69
N SER A 123 0.83 21.06 19.12
CA SER A 123 1.60 22.31 19.23
C SER A 123 0.90 23.48 18.55
N LEU A 124 0.08 23.21 17.52
CA LEU A 124 -0.72 24.21 16.81
C LEU A 124 -2.11 24.43 17.42
N GLY A 125 -2.46 23.75 18.51
CA GLY A 125 -3.76 23.89 19.17
C GLY A 125 -4.96 23.38 18.35
N LEU A 126 -4.71 22.46 17.41
CA LEU A 126 -5.76 21.90 16.54
C LEU A 126 -6.51 20.77 17.25
N ASN A 127 -7.82 20.71 17.02
CA ASN A 127 -8.61 19.54 17.39
C ASN A 127 -8.47 18.47 16.30
N CYS A 128 -7.86 17.33 16.64
CA CYS A 128 -7.66 16.23 15.70
C CYS A 128 -8.90 15.33 15.58
N ASN A 129 -9.25 14.98 14.34
CA ASN A 129 -10.26 14.00 14.00
C ASN A 129 -9.63 12.88 13.15
N VAL A 130 -9.45 11.70 13.76
CA VAL A 130 -8.90 10.53 13.08
C VAL A 130 -10.04 9.78 12.39
N VAL A 131 -9.97 9.68 11.08
CA VAL A 131 -10.99 9.05 10.24
C VAL A 131 -10.59 7.60 9.93
N PRO A 132 -11.50 6.61 10.06
CA PRO A 132 -11.22 5.24 9.67
C PRO A 132 -10.67 5.13 8.25
N SER A 133 -9.58 4.39 8.08
CA SER A 133 -8.90 4.28 6.79
C SER A 133 -9.50 3.14 5.95
N PRO A 134 -9.81 3.37 4.65
CA PRO A 134 -10.23 2.30 3.75
C PRO A 134 -9.07 1.42 3.26
N MET A 135 -7.86 1.64 3.79
CA MET A 135 -6.67 0.86 3.47
C MET A 135 -6.78 -0.61 3.94
N PHE A 136 -7.68 -0.91 4.87
CA PHE A 136 -7.87 -2.24 5.47
C PHE A 136 -9.37 -2.55 5.62
N LEU A 137 -9.70 -3.84 5.67
CA LEU A 137 -11.08 -4.32 5.89
C LEU A 137 -11.37 -4.53 7.36
N CYS A 138 -10.37 -5.01 8.10
CA CYS A 138 -10.46 -5.28 9.53
C CYS A 138 -10.04 -4.04 10.32
N SER A 139 -10.92 -3.52 11.19
CA SER A 139 -10.57 -2.42 12.07
C SER A 139 -9.60 -2.87 13.17
N ARG A 140 -8.97 -1.89 13.84
CA ARG A 140 -8.05 -2.18 14.96
C ARG A 140 -8.80 -2.82 16.14
N GLU A 141 -10.04 -2.40 16.37
CA GLU A 141 -10.92 -2.90 17.42
C GLU A 141 -11.31 -4.36 17.18
N VAL A 142 -11.69 -4.70 15.94
CA VAL A 142 -12.03 -6.09 15.57
C VAL A 142 -10.83 -7.02 15.77
N PHE A 143 -9.61 -6.58 15.40
CA PHE A 143 -8.42 -7.38 15.65
C PHE A 143 -8.10 -7.51 17.15
N ALA A 144 -8.27 -6.45 17.93
CA ALA A 144 -8.11 -6.50 19.37
C ALA A 144 -9.11 -7.46 20.03
N ASP A 145 -10.35 -7.50 19.56
CA ASP A 145 -11.37 -8.45 20.03
C ASP A 145 -11.04 -9.90 19.65
N TYR A 146 -10.47 -10.12 18.45
CA TYR A 146 -9.93 -11.42 18.06
C TYR A 146 -8.84 -11.90 19.05
N LEU A 147 -7.92 -11.02 19.45
CA LEU A 147 -6.84 -11.35 20.39
C LEU A 147 -7.32 -11.69 21.80
N LYS A 148 -8.50 -11.20 22.22
CA LYS A 148 -9.10 -11.61 23.51
C LYS A 148 -9.38 -13.12 23.56
N ASN A 149 -9.72 -13.71 22.41
CA ASN A 149 -10.00 -15.14 22.29
C ASN A 149 -8.78 -15.95 21.82
N GLU A 150 -7.84 -15.32 21.10
CA GLU A 150 -6.63 -15.95 20.61
C GLU A 150 -5.37 -15.10 20.88
N PRO A 151 -4.86 -15.07 22.13
CA PRO A 151 -3.71 -14.24 22.52
C PRO A 151 -2.41 -14.57 21.77
N ARG A 152 -2.31 -15.79 21.22
CA ARG A 152 -1.25 -16.23 20.31
C ARG A 152 -1.84 -16.31 18.90
N PRO A 153 -1.94 -15.19 18.19
CA PRO A 153 -2.72 -15.11 16.96
C PRO A 153 -2.16 -16.03 15.89
N ARG A 154 -3.04 -16.79 15.21
CA ARG A 154 -2.69 -17.58 14.02
C ARG A 154 -3.38 -17.02 12.79
N MET A 155 -2.68 -16.99 11.65
CA MET A 155 -3.28 -16.49 10.40
C MET A 155 -4.51 -17.33 10.01
N ALA A 156 -4.44 -18.66 10.17
CA ALA A 156 -5.52 -19.57 9.73
C ALA A 156 -6.86 -19.33 10.44
N SER A 157 -6.86 -19.10 11.75
CA SER A 157 -8.07 -18.80 12.53
C SER A 157 -8.59 -17.40 12.25
N PHE A 158 -7.71 -16.40 12.19
CA PHE A 158 -8.07 -15.05 11.77
C PHE A 158 -8.68 -15.00 10.37
N TYR A 159 -8.09 -15.71 9.39
CA TYR A 159 -8.62 -15.77 8.03
C TYR A 159 -10.00 -16.45 7.97
N LYS A 160 -10.20 -17.51 8.76
CA LYS A 160 -11.52 -18.16 8.90
C LYS A 160 -12.56 -17.18 9.47
N MET A 161 -12.20 -16.38 10.46
CA MET A 161 -13.06 -15.31 11.00
C MET A 161 -13.40 -14.29 9.91
N GLN A 162 -12.40 -13.72 9.24
CA GLN A 162 -12.59 -12.75 8.15
C GLN A 162 -13.49 -13.27 7.03
N ARG A 163 -13.33 -14.54 6.61
CA ARG A 163 -14.23 -15.14 5.59
C ARG A 163 -15.68 -15.20 6.03
N LYS A 164 -15.93 -15.49 7.31
CA LYS A 164 -17.28 -15.50 7.88
C LYS A 164 -17.87 -14.09 7.94
N ASP A 165 -17.12 -13.15 8.48
CA ASP A 165 -17.59 -11.77 8.69
C ASP A 165 -17.87 -11.06 7.36
N LEU A 166 -17.04 -11.32 6.35
CA LEU A 166 -17.20 -10.75 5.01
C LEU A 166 -18.10 -11.60 4.09
N ASN A 167 -18.59 -12.75 4.56
CA ASN A 167 -19.35 -13.73 3.79
C ASN A 167 -18.68 -14.10 2.45
N LEU A 168 -17.39 -14.46 2.50
CA LEU A 168 -16.56 -14.73 1.32
C LEU A 168 -16.24 -16.21 1.15
N LEU A 169 -16.53 -16.70 -0.07
CA LEU A 169 -16.28 -18.08 -0.50
C LEU A 169 -17.01 -19.08 0.42
N LEU A 170 -18.21 -18.78 0.90
CA LEU A 170 -18.98 -19.69 1.74
C LEU A 170 -20.11 -20.35 0.95
N THR A 171 -20.50 -21.55 1.37
CA THR A 171 -21.77 -22.16 0.98
C THR A 171 -22.93 -21.49 1.73
N SER A 172 -24.16 -21.75 1.30
CA SER A 172 -25.37 -21.18 1.93
C SER A 172 -25.55 -21.58 3.41
N ASP A 173 -24.97 -22.70 3.85
CA ASP A 173 -24.96 -23.16 5.24
C ASP A 173 -23.75 -22.65 6.05
N GLY A 174 -22.98 -21.69 5.51
CA GLY A 174 -21.86 -21.03 6.20
C GLY A 174 -20.57 -21.87 6.29
N LYS A 175 -20.50 -22.98 5.56
CA LYS A 175 -19.29 -23.80 5.41
C LYS A 175 -18.38 -23.22 4.32
N PRO A 176 -17.07 -23.53 4.30
CA PRO A 176 -16.21 -23.05 3.24
C PRO A 176 -16.58 -23.71 1.91
N LEU A 177 -16.68 -22.90 0.85
CA LEU A 177 -16.80 -23.38 -0.52
C LEU A 177 -15.62 -24.30 -0.86
N GLY A 178 -15.89 -25.45 -1.48
CA GLY A 178 -14.89 -26.49 -1.74
C GLY A 178 -14.53 -27.34 -0.51
N GLY A 179 -15.21 -27.17 0.63
CA GLY A 179 -15.07 -28.01 1.82
C GLY A 179 -13.85 -27.73 2.70
N LYS A 180 -12.93 -26.86 2.27
CA LYS A 180 -11.70 -26.50 3.01
C LYS A 180 -11.59 -24.99 3.19
N TRP A 181 -11.10 -24.56 4.37
CA TRP A 181 -10.87 -23.15 4.65
C TRP A 181 -9.68 -22.58 3.88
N SER A 182 -8.73 -23.41 3.45
CA SER A 182 -7.56 -23.02 2.67
C SER A 182 -7.22 -24.12 1.66
N LEU A 183 -6.83 -23.72 0.45
CA LEU A 183 -6.36 -24.59 -0.62
C LEU A 183 -4.85 -24.42 -0.87
N ASP A 184 -4.11 -23.91 0.12
CA ASP A 184 -2.66 -23.63 0.02
C ASP A 184 -1.82 -24.83 -0.46
N ALA A 185 -2.18 -26.04 -0.02
CA ALA A 185 -1.49 -27.26 -0.43
C ALA A 185 -1.59 -27.55 -1.95
N GLU A 186 -2.57 -26.94 -2.63
CA GLU A 186 -2.80 -27.09 -4.07
C GLU A 186 -2.05 -26.01 -4.89
N ASN A 187 -1.42 -25.03 -4.23
CA ASN A 187 -0.80 -23.84 -4.86
C ASN A 187 0.72 -23.96 -5.09
N ARG A 188 1.23 -25.20 -5.23
CA ARG A 188 2.67 -25.48 -5.29
C ARG A 188 3.09 -26.24 -6.54
N LYS A 189 2.36 -26.08 -7.65
CA LYS A 189 2.71 -26.81 -8.88
C LYS A 189 4.01 -26.22 -9.46
N PRO A 190 4.93 -27.08 -9.94
CA PRO A 190 6.11 -26.58 -10.63
C PRO A 190 5.70 -25.92 -11.95
N LEU A 191 6.36 -24.81 -12.28
CA LEU A 191 6.13 -24.14 -13.57
C LEU A 191 6.67 -25.01 -14.73
N PRO A 192 5.82 -25.49 -15.67
CA PRO A 192 6.26 -26.31 -16.79
C PRO A 192 7.34 -25.62 -17.62
N LYS A 193 8.32 -26.38 -18.13
CA LYS A 193 9.46 -25.84 -18.88
C LYS A 193 9.06 -25.06 -20.15
N THR A 194 7.96 -25.46 -20.78
CA THR A 194 7.41 -24.84 -22.00
C THR A 194 6.48 -23.67 -21.73
N LEU A 195 6.05 -23.46 -20.48
CA LEU A 195 5.12 -22.40 -20.13
C LEU A 195 5.89 -21.12 -19.80
N ILE A 196 5.52 -20.04 -20.51
CA ILE A 196 5.99 -18.69 -20.24
C ILE A 196 4.80 -17.91 -19.66
N PRO A 197 4.81 -17.55 -18.37
CA PRO A 197 3.78 -16.71 -17.79
C PRO A 197 3.64 -15.39 -18.55
N PRO A 198 2.41 -14.88 -18.76
CA PRO A 198 2.20 -13.68 -19.55
C PRO A 198 2.80 -12.46 -18.85
N ALA A 199 3.66 -11.73 -19.56
CA ALA A 199 4.23 -10.49 -19.06
C ALA A 199 3.12 -9.45 -18.80
N PRO A 200 3.09 -8.79 -17.64
CA PRO A 200 2.18 -7.68 -17.40
C PRO A 200 2.47 -6.57 -18.40
N GLY A 201 1.46 -6.03 -19.08
CA GLY A 201 1.71 -4.89 -19.96
C GLY A 201 1.76 -3.58 -19.16
N PHE A 202 2.99 -3.22 -18.79
CA PHE A 202 3.36 -2.00 -18.10
C PHE A 202 2.90 -0.73 -18.82
N PRO A 203 2.32 0.26 -18.13
CA PRO A 203 2.02 1.55 -18.72
C PRO A 203 3.30 2.30 -19.11
N GLN A 204 3.24 3.02 -20.23
CA GLN A 204 4.28 3.97 -20.60
C GLN A 204 4.15 5.25 -19.76
N PRO A 205 5.26 5.79 -19.20
CA PRO A 205 5.23 7.06 -18.47
C PRO A 205 4.77 8.21 -19.36
N GLY A 206 3.69 8.88 -18.95
CA GLY A 206 3.24 10.13 -19.56
C GLY A 206 4.08 11.33 -19.13
N LYS A 207 3.81 12.50 -19.70
CA LYS A 207 4.56 13.75 -19.44
C LYS A 207 4.78 14.02 -17.94
N ASN A 208 3.70 14.07 -17.15
CA ASN A 208 3.77 14.38 -15.72
C ASN A 208 4.60 13.34 -14.95
N THR A 209 4.51 12.05 -15.31
CA THR A 209 5.31 11.00 -14.69
C THR A 209 6.80 11.18 -15.01
N ARG A 210 7.14 11.52 -16.26
CA ARG A 210 8.54 11.78 -16.66
C ARG A 210 9.14 12.98 -15.95
N GLU A 211 8.37 14.03 -15.70
CA GLU A 211 8.80 15.17 -14.89
C GLU A 211 9.13 14.74 -13.45
N VAL A 212 8.32 13.85 -12.85
CA VAL A 212 8.61 13.27 -11.53
C VAL A 212 9.84 12.34 -11.58
N MET A 213 10.01 11.53 -12.62
CA MET A 213 11.20 10.69 -12.81
C MET A 213 12.48 11.54 -12.81
N ALA A 214 12.50 12.64 -13.58
CA ALA A 214 13.63 13.55 -13.63
C ALA A 214 13.91 14.23 -12.28
N LEU A 215 12.86 14.68 -11.58
CA LEU A 215 12.98 15.22 -10.23
C LEU A 215 13.59 14.21 -9.27
N VAL A 216 13.09 12.96 -9.27
CA VAL A 216 13.58 11.93 -8.35
C VAL A 216 15.03 11.57 -8.66
N LYS A 217 15.38 11.38 -9.94
CA LYS A 217 16.74 11.09 -10.38
C LYS A 217 17.73 12.15 -9.93
N SER A 218 17.34 13.43 -10.00
CA SER A 218 18.20 14.53 -9.59
C SER A 218 18.27 14.70 -8.07
N ARG A 219 17.14 14.64 -7.36
CA ARG A 219 17.07 14.96 -5.92
C ARG A 219 17.53 13.79 -5.04
N PHE A 220 17.28 12.56 -5.46
CA PHE A 220 17.53 11.35 -4.69
C PHE A 220 18.57 10.47 -5.38
N ALA A 221 19.65 11.06 -5.89
CA ALA A 221 20.68 10.35 -6.65
C ALA A 221 21.41 9.27 -5.83
N ALA A 222 21.46 9.41 -4.49
CA ALA A 222 22.03 8.42 -3.58
C ALA A 222 21.08 7.26 -3.25
N ALA A 223 19.80 7.39 -3.59
CA ALA A 223 18.79 6.38 -3.29
C ALA A 223 18.87 5.20 -4.27
N PRO A 224 18.54 3.96 -3.84
CA PRO A 224 18.72 2.76 -4.66
C PRO A 224 17.82 2.70 -5.91
N GLY A 225 18.32 1.99 -6.93
CA GLY A 225 17.72 1.81 -8.24
C GLY A 225 17.71 3.05 -9.14
N ASP A 226 16.99 2.99 -10.26
CA ASP A 226 17.02 4.05 -11.30
C ASP A 226 15.61 4.52 -11.67
N ALA A 227 15.32 5.80 -11.42
CA ALA A 227 14.05 6.43 -11.75
C ALA A 227 13.69 6.32 -13.25
N ASP A 228 14.68 6.22 -14.15
CA ASP A 228 14.43 6.12 -15.60
C ASP A 228 13.74 4.81 -16.00
N LEU A 229 13.82 3.78 -15.15
CA LEU A 229 13.20 2.48 -15.37
C LEU A 229 11.72 2.43 -14.93
N PHE A 230 11.17 3.54 -14.44
CA PHE A 230 9.81 3.57 -13.93
C PHE A 230 8.77 3.22 -14.98
N CYS A 231 7.95 2.21 -14.70
CA CYS A 231 6.92 1.72 -15.60
C CYS A 231 5.64 1.27 -14.86
N TYR A 232 5.46 1.64 -13.59
CA TYR A 232 4.31 1.22 -12.79
C TYR A 232 3.10 2.16 -12.94
N PRO A 233 1.87 1.69 -12.65
CA PRO A 233 0.72 2.57 -12.49
C PRO A 233 0.94 3.59 -11.37
N ALA A 234 0.72 4.88 -11.64
CA ALA A 234 0.87 5.97 -10.67
C ALA A 234 -0.37 6.89 -10.61
N THR A 235 -1.49 6.42 -11.16
CA THR A 235 -2.79 7.10 -11.15
C THR A 235 -3.88 6.08 -10.86
N ARG A 236 -5.02 6.51 -10.33
CA ARG A 236 -6.14 5.59 -10.05
C ARG A 236 -6.62 4.86 -11.30
N TYR A 237 -6.76 5.58 -12.41
CA TYR A 237 -7.15 5.00 -13.69
C TYR A 237 -6.21 3.88 -14.15
N GLN A 238 -4.89 4.11 -14.08
CA GLN A 238 -3.92 3.07 -14.43
C GLN A 238 -3.99 1.89 -13.46
N ALA A 239 -4.13 2.15 -12.15
CA ALA A 239 -4.23 1.11 -11.13
C ALA A 239 -5.48 0.23 -11.32
N GLU A 240 -6.61 0.84 -11.66
CA GLU A 240 -7.84 0.12 -11.95
C GLU A 240 -7.71 -0.74 -13.21
N ARG A 241 -7.12 -0.21 -14.29
CA ARG A 241 -6.84 -1.01 -15.49
C ARG A 241 -5.87 -2.14 -15.23
N TRP A 242 -4.86 -1.90 -14.41
CA TRP A 242 -3.88 -2.92 -14.01
C TRP A 242 -4.55 -4.11 -13.33
N LEU A 243 -5.45 -3.84 -12.37
CA LEU A 243 -6.21 -4.88 -11.70
C LEU A 243 -7.12 -5.65 -12.66
N THR A 244 -7.77 -5.00 -13.63
CA THR A 244 -8.58 -5.69 -14.65
C THR A 244 -7.73 -6.68 -15.42
N ARG A 245 -6.56 -6.26 -15.91
CA ARG A 245 -5.65 -7.13 -16.65
C ARG A 245 -5.15 -8.30 -15.83
N PHE A 246 -4.83 -8.09 -14.56
CA PHE A 246 -4.47 -9.22 -13.68
C PHE A 246 -5.61 -10.24 -13.58
N ILE A 247 -6.84 -9.77 -13.36
CA ILE A 247 -8.01 -10.63 -13.25
C ILE A 247 -8.24 -11.43 -14.55
N ASP A 248 -8.12 -10.77 -15.69
CA ASP A 248 -8.42 -11.38 -16.99
C ASP A 248 -7.30 -12.31 -17.50
N GLU A 249 -6.04 -11.97 -17.23
CA GLU A 249 -4.87 -12.63 -17.86
C GLU A 249 -4.15 -13.62 -16.93
N ARG A 250 -4.18 -13.40 -15.61
CA ARG A 250 -3.27 -14.09 -14.68
C ARG A 250 -3.93 -14.74 -13.48
N LEU A 251 -5.06 -14.23 -12.99
CA LEU A 251 -5.71 -14.72 -11.79
C LEU A 251 -6.05 -16.23 -11.87
N ALA A 252 -6.44 -16.75 -13.03
CA ALA A 252 -6.78 -18.17 -13.18
C ALA A 252 -5.65 -19.14 -12.78
N SER A 253 -4.39 -18.74 -13.03
CA SER A 253 -3.21 -19.55 -12.73
C SER A 253 -2.39 -19.01 -11.55
N PHE A 254 -2.95 -18.06 -10.79
CA PHE A 254 -2.27 -17.48 -9.62
C PHE A 254 -1.89 -18.54 -8.60
N GLY A 255 -2.84 -19.40 -8.22
CA GLY A 255 -2.64 -20.42 -7.19
C GLY A 255 -1.66 -21.48 -7.66
N ASP A 256 -1.85 -22.01 -8.87
CA ASP A 256 -0.99 -23.07 -9.42
C ASP A 256 0.50 -22.78 -9.31
N TYR A 257 0.92 -21.52 -9.51
CA TYR A 257 2.31 -21.10 -9.57
C TYR A 257 2.70 -20.07 -8.51
N GLU A 258 1.96 -20.00 -7.39
CA GLU A 258 2.16 -19.01 -6.33
C GLU A 258 3.58 -19.05 -5.75
N ASP A 259 4.14 -20.27 -5.63
CA ASP A 259 5.49 -20.53 -5.09
C ASP A 259 6.55 -20.80 -6.17
N ALA A 260 6.24 -20.60 -7.45
CA ALA A 260 7.18 -20.92 -8.53
C ALA A 260 8.31 -19.88 -8.62
N LEU A 261 9.56 -20.34 -8.57
CA LEU A 261 10.76 -19.54 -8.86
C LEU A 261 11.24 -19.80 -10.28
N THR A 262 11.46 -18.74 -11.07
CA THR A 262 11.96 -18.86 -12.44
C THR A 262 12.67 -17.59 -12.90
N THR A 263 13.67 -17.74 -13.78
CA THR A 263 14.29 -16.63 -14.50
C THR A 263 13.58 -16.30 -15.82
N ARG A 264 12.58 -17.09 -16.23
CA ARG A 264 11.84 -16.91 -17.49
C ARG A 264 10.76 -15.83 -17.42
N SER A 265 10.34 -15.44 -16.22
CA SER A 265 9.36 -14.39 -15.99
C SER A 265 9.63 -13.72 -14.66
N ASP A 266 9.79 -12.39 -14.67
CA ASP A 266 10.00 -11.62 -13.45
C ASP A 266 8.76 -11.66 -12.52
N THR A 267 7.56 -11.91 -13.05
CA THR A 267 6.31 -11.71 -12.27
C THR A 267 5.47 -12.97 -12.11
N VAL A 268 5.80 -14.03 -12.85
CA VAL A 268 5.03 -15.27 -12.89
C VAL A 268 3.55 -14.96 -13.14
N TYR A 269 2.65 -15.29 -12.22
CA TYR A 269 1.22 -15.00 -12.29
C TYR A 269 0.78 -13.99 -11.22
N HIS A 270 1.72 -13.28 -10.59
CA HIS A 270 1.40 -12.33 -9.53
C HIS A 270 0.71 -11.06 -10.05
N SER A 271 -0.03 -10.42 -9.15
CA SER A 271 -0.88 -9.27 -9.46
C SER A 271 -0.14 -7.94 -9.49
N LEU A 272 0.99 -7.82 -8.79
CA LEU A 272 1.76 -6.59 -8.63
C LEU A 272 0.93 -5.42 -8.07
N ILE A 273 -0.12 -5.69 -7.29
CA ILE A 273 -1.00 -4.65 -6.74
C ILE A 273 -0.61 -4.14 -5.36
N SER A 274 0.38 -4.74 -4.69
CA SER A 274 0.78 -4.34 -3.33
C SER A 274 1.10 -2.84 -3.21
N PRO A 275 1.88 -2.20 -4.11
CA PRO A 275 2.08 -0.76 -4.00
C PRO A 275 0.80 0.03 -4.33
N LEU A 276 -0.07 -0.46 -5.21
CA LEU A 276 -1.35 0.20 -5.55
C LEU A 276 -2.32 0.22 -4.38
N LEU A 277 -2.34 -0.85 -3.58
CA LEU A 277 -3.08 -0.94 -2.32
C LEU A 277 -2.49 0.00 -1.27
N ASN A 278 -1.17 -0.01 -1.11
CA ASN A 278 -0.48 0.77 -0.08
C ASN A 278 -0.43 2.28 -0.39
N LEU A 279 -0.72 2.68 -1.64
CA LEU A 279 -0.92 4.07 -2.02
C LEU A 279 -2.39 4.53 -1.98
N GLY A 280 -3.33 3.63 -1.69
CA GLY A 280 -4.76 3.92 -1.70
C GLY A 280 -5.37 4.05 -3.11
N LEU A 281 -4.57 3.85 -4.17
CA LEU A 281 -5.06 3.86 -5.55
C LEU A 281 -6.09 2.73 -5.77
N LEU A 282 -5.88 1.60 -5.10
CA LEU A 282 -6.85 0.53 -4.92
C LEU A 282 -7.18 0.39 -3.43
N THR A 283 -8.40 -0.05 -3.12
CA THR A 283 -8.78 -0.48 -1.77
C THR A 283 -8.97 -1.99 -1.75
N PRO A 284 -8.69 -2.70 -0.64
CA PRO A 284 -8.95 -4.13 -0.54
C PRO A 284 -10.41 -4.48 -0.86
N ALA A 285 -11.36 -3.68 -0.40
CA ALA A 285 -12.79 -3.86 -0.68
C ALA A 285 -13.07 -3.82 -2.20
N ASP A 286 -12.49 -2.87 -2.93
CA ASP A 286 -12.64 -2.79 -4.38
C ASP A 286 -11.99 -3.95 -5.11
N VAL A 287 -10.82 -4.39 -4.63
CA VAL A 287 -10.11 -5.56 -5.18
C VAL A 287 -10.98 -6.81 -5.06
N ILE A 288 -11.43 -7.13 -3.85
CA ILE A 288 -12.24 -8.32 -3.58
C ILE A 288 -13.55 -8.28 -4.36
N ARG A 289 -14.26 -7.16 -4.34
CA ARG A 289 -15.51 -7.00 -5.11
C ARG A 289 -15.32 -7.27 -6.60
N ARG A 290 -14.23 -6.78 -7.19
CA ARG A 290 -13.94 -6.97 -8.63
C ARG A 290 -13.54 -8.40 -8.95
N VAL A 291 -12.72 -9.01 -8.11
CA VAL A 291 -12.30 -10.42 -8.24
C VAL A 291 -13.51 -11.36 -8.13
N MET A 292 -14.36 -11.17 -7.13
CA MET A 292 -15.58 -11.97 -6.96
C MET A 292 -16.54 -11.77 -8.14
N ARG A 293 -16.75 -10.53 -8.59
CA ARG A 293 -17.58 -10.25 -9.77
C ARG A 293 -17.05 -10.93 -11.03
N ALA A 294 -15.73 -10.97 -11.21
CA ALA A 294 -15.12 -11.64 -12.35
C ALA A 294 -15.31 -13.16 -12.27
N HIS A 295 -15.09 -13.77 -11.10
CA HIS A 295 -15.36 -15.19 -10.88
C HIS A 295 -16.83 -15.58 -11.15
N HIS A 296 -17.79 -14.74 -10.74
CA HIS A 296 -19.21 -14.96 -11.05
C HIS A 296 -19.52 -14.93 -12.56
N ARG A 297 -18.74 -14.19 -13.35
CA ARG A 297 -18.92 -14.08 -14.81
C ARG A 297 -18.18 -15.16 -15.58
N SER A 298 -16.97 -15.50 -15.14
CA SER A 298 -16.10 -16.52 -15.71
C SER A 298 -15.41 -17.24 -14.55
N PRO A 299 -15.78 -18.50 -14.27
CA PRO A 299 -15.26 -19.23 -13.12
C PRO A 299 -13.73 -19.37 -13.12
N VAL A 300 -13.10 -18.64 -12.21
CA VAL A 300 -11.69 -18.82 -11.80
C VAL A 300 -11.55 -20.12 -11.00
N PRO A 301 -10.51 -20.96 -11.22
CA PRO A 301 -10.21 -22.11 -10.37
C PRO A 301 -10.16 -21.74 -8.89
N LEU A 302 -10.79 -22.56 -8.05
CA LEU A 302 -11.02 -22.20 -6.65
C LEU A 302 -9.71 -22.04 -5.85
N ASN A 303 -8.66 -22.82 -6.14
CA ASN A 303 -7.36 -22.71 -5.49
C ASN A 303 -6.69 -21.35 -5.77
N SER A 304 -6.78 -20.88 -7.01
CA SER A 304 -6.28 -19.56 -7.40
C SER A 304 -7.11 -18.42 -6.81
N LEU A 305 -8.44 -18.54 -6.83
CA LEU A 305 -9.34 -17.54 -6.26
C LEU A 305 -9.17 -17.42 -4.75
N GLU A 306 -9.24 -18.55 -4.03
CA GLU A 306 -9.08 -18.61 -2.58
C GLU A 306 -7.68 -18.15 -2.17
N GLY A 307 -6.63 -18.64 -2.84
CA GLY A 307 -5.25 -18.23 -2.59
C GLY A 307 -5.09 -16.72 -2.69
N PHE A 308 -5.54 -16.11 -3.80
CA PHE A 308 -5.46 -14.66 -3.96
C PHE A 308 -6.26 -13.90 -2.87
N VAL A 309 -7.50 -14.32 -2.60
CA VAL A 309 -8.34 -13.70 -1.55
C VAL A 309 -7.66 -13.82 -0.19
N ARG A 310 -7.06 -14.97 0.13
CA ARG A 310 -6.32 -15.23 1.39
C ARG A 310 -5.12 -14.32 1.56
N GLN A 311 -4.39 -13.99 0.49
CA GLN A 311 -3.32 -13.00 0.57
C GLN A 311 -3.85 -11.60 0.93
N VAL A 312 -5.01 -11.21 0.39
CA VAL A 312 -5.59 -9.86 0.56
C VAL A 312 -6.32 -9.67 1.89
N ILE A 313 -7.24 -10.59 2.25
CA ILE A 313 -8.06 -10.45 3.48
C ILE A 313 -7.49 -11.23 4.68
N GLY A 314 -6.59 -12.18 4.42
CA GLY A 314 -5.91 -12.97 5.43
C GLY A 314 -4.58 -12.33 5.80
N TRP A 315 -3.51 -12.68 5.08
CA TRP A 315 -2.15 -12.27 5.42
C TRP A 315 -1.97 -10.76 5.55
N ARG A 316 -2.43 -9.95 4.59
CA ARG A 316 -2.24 -8.50 4.65
C ARG A 316 -2.91 -7.86 5.87
N GLU A 317 -4.13 -8.26 6.18
CA GLU A 317 -4.89 -7.76 7.33
C GLU A 317 -4.32 -8.31 8.65
N PHE A 318 -3.90 -9.58 8.67
CA PHE A 318 -3.28 -10.23 9.81
C PHE A 318 -1.97 -9.55 10.22
N ILE A 319 -1.09 -9.29 9.25
CA ILE A 319 0.20 -8.63 9.51
C ILE A 319 0.00 -7.19 10.01
N ARG A 320 -1.00 -6.44 9.53
CA ARG A 320 -1.36 -5.15 10.13
C ARG A 320 -1.73 -5.30 11.60
N GLY A 321 -2.61 -6.24 11.91
CA GLY A 321 -3.04 -6.47 13.29
C GLY A 321 -1.87 -6.87 14.19
N VAL A 322 -0.99 -7.73 13.71
CA VAL A 322 0.25 -8.12 14.41
C VAL A 322 1.16 -6.91 14.63
N TYR A 323 1.38 -6.08 13.61
CA TYR A 323 2.21 -4.88 13.71
C TYR A 323 1.74 -3.94 14.83
N HIS A 324 0.44 -3.67 14.93
CA HIS A 324 -0.08 -2.74 15.96
C HIS A 324 -0.02 -3.28 17.39
N HIS A 325 -0.08 -4.61 17.57
CA HIS A 325 -0.11 -5.21 18.91
C HIS A 325 1.24 -5.73 19.39
N PHE A 326 2.11 -6.14 18.45
CA PHE A 326 3.39 -6.80 18.74
C PHE A 326 4.57 -6.13 18.04
N GLY A 327 4.36 -5.11 17.20
CA GLY A 327 5.41 -4.51 16.37
C GLY A 327 6.56 -3.89 17.18
N VAL A 328 6.26 -3.27 18.32
CA VAL A 328 7.29 -2.71 19.21
C VAL A 328 8.20 -3.83 19.73
N GLU A 329 7.63 -4.91 20.28
CA GLU A 329 8.39 -6.06 20.74
C GLU A 329 9.20 -6.69 19.60
N GLN A 330 8.54 -6.95 18.45
CA GLN A 330 9.16 -7.57 17.28
C GLN A 330 10.32 -6.74 16.71
N SER A 331 10.22 -5.41 16.71
CA SER A 331 11.29 -4.54 16.22
C SER A 331 12.58 -4.63 17.02
N SER A 332 12.49 -5.05 18.28
CA SER A 332 13.63 -5.23 19.20
C SER A 332 14.02 -6.69 19.40
N ALA A 333 13.29 -7.63 18.80
CA ALA A 333 13.47 -9.05 19.03
C ALA A 333 14.70 -9.60 18.28
N ASN A 334 15.50 -10.41 18.97
CA ASN A 334 16.63 -11.12 18.38
C ASN A 334 16.79 -12.50 19.01
N PHE A 335 15.81 -13.37 18.78
CA PHE A 335 15.74 -14.70 19.38
C PHE A 335 17.00 -15.54 19.15
N PHE A 336 17.60 -15.46 17.95
CA PHE A 336 18.81 -16.19 17.58
C PHE A 336 20.12 -15.45 17.93
N GLY A 337 20.06 -14.22 18.41
CA GLY A 337 21.24 -13.42 18.77
C GLY A 337 22.15 -13.07 17.59
N HIS A 338 21.60 -12.91 16.38
CA HIS A 338 22.37 -12.51 15.20
C HIS A 338 22.97 -11.11 15.36
N ARG A 339 24.22 -10.93 14.92
CA ARG A 339 24.97 -9.64 15.03
C ARG A 339 25.68 -9.21 13.74
N SER A 340 25.67 -10.03 12.71
CA SER A 340 26.30 -9.69 11.44
C SER A 340 25.52 -8.59 10.73
N GLU A 341 26.25 -7.62 10.18
CA GLU A 341 25.67 -6.54 9.37
C GLU A 341 25.49 -6.99 7.92
N LEU A 342 24.55 -6.36 7.22
CA LEU A 342 24.43 -6.49 5.77
C LEU A 342 25.58 -5.73 5.12
N THR A 343 26.30 -6.40 4.21
CA THR A 343 27.41 -5.83 3.44
C THR A 343 26.94 -5.26 2.11
N ASP A 344 27.81 -4.52 1.40
CA ASP A 344 27.53 -3.95 0.07
C ASP A 344 27.06 -5.00 -0.95
N HIS A 345 27.46 -6.27 -0.78
CA HIS A 345 26.99 -7.38 -1.61
C HIS A 345 25.45 -7.53 -1.62
N TRP A 346 24.76 -7.13 -0.55
CA TRP A 346 23.30 -7.16 -0.45
C TRP A 346 22.62 -6.04 -1.24
N TYR A 347 23.37 -5.01 -1.62
CA TYR A 347 22.89 -3.90 -2.45
C TYR A 347 23.26 -4.11 -3.92
N ASP A 348 24.44 -4.66 -4.19
CA ASP A 348 24.95 -4.91 -5.55
C ASP A 348 24.45 -6.23 -6.16
N GLY A 349 24.09 -7.21 -5.33
CA GLY A 349 23.83 -8.57 -5.76
C GLY A 349 25.10 -9.28 -6.21
N SER A 350 26.16 -9.18 -5.39
CA SER A 350 27.49 -9.73 -5.64
C SER A 350 27.93 -10.74 -4.57
N THR A 351 26.97 -11.42 -3.95
CA THR A 351 27.19 -12.40 -2.86
C THR A 351 27.85 -13.69 -3.33
N GLY A 352 27.80 -13.98 -4.64
CA GLY A 352 28.27 -15.24 -5.22
C GLY A 352 27.21 -16.35 -5.19
N ILE A 353 26.06 -16.11 -4.56
CA ILE A 353 24.93 -17.04 -4.51
C ILE A 353 23.96 -16.66 -5.63
N THR A 354 23.99 -17.40 -6.74
CA THR A 354 23.23 -17.09 -7.96
C THR A 354 21.74 -16.73 -7.74
N PRO A 355 20.92 -17.53 -7.02
CA PRO A 355 19.51 -17.17 -6.83
C PRO A 355 19.34 -15.88 -5.99
N LEU A 356 20.18 -15.65 -4.99
CA LEU A 356 20.15 -14.45 -4.16
C LEU A 356 20.54 -13.21 -4.97
N ASP A 357 21.67 -13.28 -5.67
CA ASP A 357 22.17 -12.21 -6.53
C ASP A 357 21.18 -11.85 -7.64
N HIS A 358 20.45 -12.84 -8.17
CA HIS A 358 19.38 -12.61 -9.13
C HIS A 358 18.25 -11.77 -8.53
N VAL A 359 17.75 -12.13 -7.33
CA VAL A 359 16.65 -11.41 -6.67
C VAL A 359 17.08 -9.99 -6.26
N ILE A 360 18.31 -9.80 -5.78
CA ILE A 360 18.83 -8.47 -5.44
C ILE A 360 18.85 -7.57 -6.67
N ARG A 361 19.49 -8.01 -7.77
CA ARG A 361 19.56 -7.23 -9.02
C ARG A 361 18.18 -6.98 -9.64
N LYS A 362 17.28 -7.97 -9.55
CA LYS A 362 15.88 -7.80 -9.96
C LYS A 362 15.19 -6.72 -9.12
N THR A 363 15.40 -6.72 -7.81
CA THR A 363 14.83 -5.73 -6.89
C THR A 363 15.39 -4.34 -7.15
N GLN A 364 16.69 -4.18 -7.47
CA GLN A 364 17.27 -2.90 -7.88
C GLN A 364 16.70 -2.37 -9.19
N ARG A 365 16.43 -3.26 -10.16
CA ARG A 365 15.86 -2.89 -11.46
C ARG A 365 14.37 -2.53 -11.37
N TRP A 366 13.61 -3.28 -10.57
CA TRP A 366 12.15 -3.23 -10.57
C TRP A 366 11.54 -2.62 -9.31
N GLY A 367 12.29 -2.41 -8.24
CA GLY A 367 11.73 -2.08 -6.92
C GLY A 367 10.75 -3.13 -6.40
N TRP A 368 10.84 -4.37 -6.90
CA TRP A 368 9.87 -5.42 -6.62
C TRP A 368 10.46 -6.83 -6.81
N ALA A 369 10.13 -7.71 -5.86
CA ALA A 369 10.29 -9.17 -5.92
C ALA A 369 8.98 -9.82 -5.46
N HIS A 370 8.66 -11.04 -5.90
CA HIS A 370 7.45 -11.72 -5.43
C HIS A 370 7.65 -12.39 -4.06
N HIS A 371 6.56 -12.89 -3.47
CA HIS A 371 6.56 -13.32 -2.07
C HIS A 371 7.60 -14.42 -1.78
N ILE A 372 7.63 -15.48 -2.58
CA ILE A 372 8.53 -16.61 -2.32
C ILE A 372 10.01 -16.24 -2.54
N GLU A 373 10.33 -15.29 -3.41
CA GLU A 373 11.69 -14.73 -3.54
C GLU A 373 12.11 -14.03 -2.24
N ARG A 374 11.23 -13.20 -1.67
CA ARG A 374 11.53 -12.50 -0.42
C ARG A 374 11.70 -13.48 0.73
N LEU A 375 10.81 -14.47 0.84
CA LEU A 375 10.75 -15.38 1.98
C LEU A 375 11.80 -16.49 1.94
N MET A 376 12.00 -17.14 0.79
CA MET A 376 12.82 -18.35 0.70
C MET A 376 14.21 -18.13 0.09
N VAL A 377 14.49 -16.92 -0.39
CA VAL A 377 15.79 -16.59 -1.01
C VAL A 377 16.50 -15.47 -0.26
N VAL A 378 15.80 -14.38 0.09
CA VAL A 378 16.43 -13.18 0.66
C VAL A 378 16.44 -13.16 2.20
N ALA A 379 15.33 -13.56 2.84
CA ALA A 379 15.09 -13.41 4.29
C ALA A 379 15.93 -14.30 5.19
#